data_AF-A0A438GG27-F1
#
_entry.id   AF-A0A438GG27-F1
#
_cell.length_a   1.000
_cell.length_b   1.000
_cell.length_c   1.000
_cell.angle_alpha   90.00
_cell.angle_beta   90.00
_cell.angle_gamma   90.00
#
_symmetry.space_group_name_H-M   'P 1'
#
loop_
_entity.id
_entity.type
_entity.pdbx_description
1 polymer ?
#
loop_
_entity_poly.entity_id
_entity_poly.type
_entity_poly.pdbx_seq_one_letter_code
_entity_poly.pdbx_strand_id
1 'polypeptide(L)'
;MTSLWENRFGLECLRGLESIDIWQCHGLVSLEEQRLPCNLKHLKIENCANLQRLPNGLQSLTCLEELSLQSCPKLESFPEMGLPSMLRSLVLQKCKTLKLLPHNYNSGFLEYLEIEHCPCLISFPEGELPHSLKQLKIKDCANLQTLPEGMMHHNSIVSTNSCCLEVLEIRKCSSLHPQAA
;
A
#
# COMPACT_ATOMS: atom_id res chain seq x y z
N MET A 1 -3.81 7.15 -25.42
CA MET A 1 -3.49 8.20 -24.42
C MET A 1 -2.92 7.50 -23.20
N THR A 2 -1.63 7.68 -22.91
CA THR A 2 -0.88 6.97 -21.85
C THR A 2 -0.84 7.73 -20.52
N SER A 3 -1.17 9.03 -20.53
CA SER A 3 -1.31 9.91 -19.39
C SER A 3 -2.74 10.44 -19.30
N LEU A 4 -3.29 10.58 -18.09
CA LEU A 4 -4.63 11.17 -17.83
C LEU A 4 -4.67 12.70 -17.97
N TRP A 5 -3.50 13.32 -18.13
CA TRP A 5 -3.28 14.75 -18.02
C TRP A 5 -2.30 15.12 -19.13
N GLU A 6 -2.82 15.49 -20.30
CA GLU A 6 -2.01 15.89 -21.46
C GLU A 6 -1.47 17.32 -21.36
N ASN A 7 -1.82 18.06 -20.31
CA ASN A 7 -1.38 19.43 -20.11
C ASN A 7 -0.13 19.47 -19.22
N ARG A 8 0.89 20.24 -19.65
CA ARG A 8 2.13 20.55 -18.92
C ARG A 8 1.94 21.25 -17.55
N PHE A 9 0.72 21.33 -17.06
CA PHE A 9 0.38 21.80 -15.73
C PHE A 9 -0.17 20.59 -14.98
N GLY A 10 0.69 19.95 -14.17
CA GLY A 10 0.25 18.89 -13.27
C GLY A 10 -0.80 19.41 -12.29
N LEU A 11 -1.45 18.50 -11.56
CA LEU A 11 -2.42 18.90 -10.53
C LEU A 11 -1.81 19.68 -9.36
N GLU A 12 -0.50 19.80 -9.30
CA GLU A 12 0.25 20.56 -8.30
C GLU A 12 -0.31 21.97 -8.00
N CYS A 13 -0.98 22.62 -8.98
CA CYS A 13 -1.57 23.94 -8.80
C CYS A 13 -2.95 23.93 -8.10
N LEU A 14 -3.59 22.77 -7.96
CA LEU A 14 -4.90 22.63 -7.34
C LEU A 14 -4.77 22.57 -5.82
N ARG A 15 -4.50 23.73 -5.23
CA ARG A 15 -4.23 23.87 -3.78
C ARG A 15 -5.39 23.44 -2.87
N GLY A 16 -6.61 23.32 -3.40
CA GLY A 16 -7.78 22.82 -2.67
C GLY A 16 -8.15 21.37 -2.96
N LEU A 17 -7.39 20.66 -3.82
CA LEU A 17 -7.71 19.28 -4.17
C LEU A 17 -7.20 18.32 -3.07
N GLU A 18 -8.14 17.74 -2.34
CA GLU A 18 -7.85 16.80 -1.24
C GLU A 18 -8.12 15.35 -1.61
N SER A 19 -8.90 15.08 -2.68
CA SER A 19 -9.22 13.71 -3.11
C SER A 19 -9.02 13.54 -4.62
N ILE A 20 -8.41 12.41 -5.00
CA ILE A 20 -8.29 11.96 -6.39
C ILE A 20 -8.83 10.54 -6.47
N ASP A 21 -9.82 10.38 -7.33
CA ASP A 21 -10.46 9.11 -7.66
C ASP A 21 -10.22 8.80 -9.15
N ILE A 22 -9.45 7.76 -9.44
CA ILE A 22 -9.18 7.28 -10.81
C ILE A 22 -9.88 5.93 -11.01
N TRP A 23 -10.92 5.91 -11.84
CA TRP A 23 -11.76 4.73 -12.03
C TRP A 23 -11.81 4.30 -13.49
N GLN A 24 -11.68 3.00 -13.75
CA GLN A 24 -11.82 2.39 -15.09
C GLN A 24 -10.94 3.03 -16.19
N CYS A 25 -9.79 3.60 -15.79
CA CYS A 25 -8.86 4.24 -16.72
C CYS A 25 -7.93 3.21 -17.34
N HIS A 26 -8.43 2.43 -18.29
CA HIS A 26 -7.66 1.38 -18.96
C HIS A 26 -6.51 1.91 -19.83
N GLY A 27 -6.54 3.18 -20.23
CA GLY A 27 -5.42 3.82 -20.94
C GLY A 27 -4.27 4.24 -20.03
N LEU A 28 -4.50 4.30 -18.71
CA LEU A 28 -3.48 4.74 -17.76
C LEU A 28 -2.41 3.66 -17.58
N VAL A 29 -1.18 3.98 -17.96
CA VAL A 29 -0.03 3.07 -17.85
C VAL A 29 0.87 3.46 -16.68
N SER A 30 1.10 4.75 -16.45
CA SER A 30 2.02 5.24 -15.43
C SER A 30 1.54 6.59 -14.85
N LEU A 31 1.83 6.79 -13.56
CA LEU A 31 1.69 8.08 -12.87
C LEU A 31 3.05 8.67 -12.46
N GLU A 32 4.18 8.09 -12.90
CA GLU A 32 5.53 8.50 -12.46
C GLU A 32 5.84 9.99 -12.71
N GLU A 33 5.42 10.51 -13.86
CA GLU A 33 5.67 11.90 -14.28
C GLU A 33 4.61 12.87 -13.74
N GLN A 34 3.58 12.36 -13.06
CA GLN A 34 2.44 13.17 -12.63
C GLN A 34 2.70 13.75 -11.26
N ARG A 35 2.79 15.08 -11.22
CA ARG A 35 2.87 15.83 -9.96
C ARG A 35 1.48 15.97 -9.37
N LEU A 36 1.19 15.09 -8.41
CA LEU A 36 0.00 15.15 -7.59
C LEU A 36 0.11 16.32 -6.57
N PRO A 37 -1.02 16.90 -6.14
CA PRO A 37 -1.01 18.03 -5.23
C PRO A 37 -0.54 17.60 -3.84
N CYS A 38 0.23 18.46 -3.16
CA CYS A 38 0.76 18.18 -1.83
C CYS A 38 -0.31 18.09 -0.72
N ASN A 39 -1.46 18.76 -0.92
CA ASN A 39 -2.61 18.75 0.00
C ASN A 39 -3.53 17.54 -0.18
N LEU A 40 -3.17 16.60 -1.06
CA LEU A 40 -3.95 15.41 -1.31
C LEU A 40 -4.01 14.53 -0.06
N LYS A 41 -5.23 14.21 0.39
CA LYS A 41 -5.52 13.34 1.54
C LYS A 41 -5.95 11.94 1.10
N HIS A 42 -6.67 11.83 -0.01
CA HIS A 42 -7.20 10.57 -0.51
C HIS A 42 -6.75 10.31 -1.95
N LEU A 43 -6.13 9.17 -2.19
CA LEU A 43 -5.80 8.69 -3.53
C LEU A 43 -6.38 7.29 -3.72
N LYS A 44 -7.42 7.19 -4.55
CA LYS A 44 -8.04 5.92 -4.91
C LYS A 44 -7.87 5.66 -6.40
N ILE A 45 -7.37 4.48 -6.73
CA ILE A 45 -7.22 4.00 -8.10
C ILE A 45 -7.90 2.64 -8.22
N GLU A 46 -8.92 2.56 -9.06
CA GLU A 46 -9.76 1.38 -9.22
C GLU A 46 -9.91 0.98 -10.69
N ASN A 47 -9.81 -0.33 -10.96
CA ASN A 47 -10.04 -0.93 -12.28
C ASN A 47 -9.12 -0.37 -13.40
N CYS A 48 -7.91 0.06 -13.06
CA CYS A 48 -6.90 0.54 -14.01
C CYS A 48 -6.03 -0.63 -14.51
N ALA A 49 -6.56 -1.40 -15.45
CA ALA A 49 -5.98 -2.67 -15.93
C ALA A 49 -4.55 -2.57 -16.48
N ASN A 50 -4.12 -1.39 -16.95
CA ASN A 50 -2.80 -1.18 -17.54
C ASN A 50 -1.82 -0.41 -16.65
N LEU A 51 -2.24 0.02 -15.44
CA LEU A 51 -1.38 0.75 -14.53
C LEU A 51 -0.23 -0.14 -14.06
N GLN A 52 0.99 0.31 -14.32
CA GLN A 52 2.23 -0.39 -13.97
C GLN A 52 3.01 0.31 -12.86
N ARG A 53 2.97 1.64 -12.82
CA ARG A 53 3.82 2.46 -11.94
C ARG A 53 3.05 3.59 -11.26
N LEU A 54 3.29 3.75 -9.97
CA LEU A 54 2.79 4.85 -9.14
C LEU A 54 3.67 6.12 -9.29
N PRO A 55 3.27 7.28 -8.74
CA PRO A 55 4.13 8.46 -8.74
C PRO A 55 5.46 8.22 -8.03
N ASN A 56 6.59 8.61 -8.64
CA ASN A 56 7.92 8.50 -8.02
C ASN A 56 8.02 9.32 -6.72
N GLY A 57 7.27 10.42 -6.64
CA GLY A 57 7.14 11.27 -5.47
C GLY A 57 6.02 10.87 -4.50
N LEU A 58 5.57 9.61 -4.45
CA LEU A 58 4.44 9.24 -3.58
C LEU A 58 4.66 9.65 -2.11
N GLN A 59 5.88 9.48 -1.60
CA GLN A 59 6.30 9.94 -0.27
C GLN A 59 6.15 11.46 -0.03
N SER A 60 6.16 12.28 -1.09
CA SER A 60 6.07 13.74 -0.98
C SER A 60 4.64 14.21 -0.75
N LEU A 61 3.67 13.31 -0.82
CA LEU A 61 2.27 13.58 -0.50
C LEU A 61 2.10 13.56 1.02
N THR A 62 2.70 14.55 1.67
CA THR A 62 2.79 14.63 3.14
C THR A 62 1.44 14.73 3.84
N CYS A 63 0.37 15.05 3.11
CA CYS A 63 -0.99 15.07 3.63
C CYS A 63 -1.79 13.81 3.31
N LEU A 64 -1.22 12.82 2.59
CA LEU A 64 -1.97 11.65 2.16
C LEU A 64 -2.26 10.75 3.35
N GLU A 65 -3.54 10.60 3.65
CA GLU A 65 -4.07 9.80 4.76
C GLU A 65 -4.55 8.44 4.26
N GLU A 66 -5.04 8.35 3.02
CA GLU A 66 -5.59 7.12 2.45
C GLU A 66 -5.06 6.85 1.04
N LEU A 67 -4.57 5.62 0.84
CA LEU A 67 -4.15 5.09 -0.46
C LEU A 67 -4.87 3.78 -0.74
N SER A 68 -5.68 3.75 -1.79
CA SER A 68 -6.41 2.55 -2.20
C SER A 68 -6.10 2.20 -3.66
N LEU A 69 -5.55 1.00 -3.88
CA LEU A 69 -5.23 0.47 -5.20
C LEU A 69 -6.01 -0.83 -5.40
N GLN A 70 -7.02 -0.80 -6.26
CA GLN A 70 -7.95 -1.90 -6.46
C GLN A 70 -8.01 -2.29 -7.94
N SER A 71 -7.94 -3.59 -8.23
CA SER A 71 -7.99 -4.12 -9.60
C SER A 71 -6.97 -3.47 -10.54
N CYS A 72 -5.73 -3.33 -10.05
CA CYS A 72 -4.55 -2.85 -10.80
C CYS A 72 -3.59 -4.03 -11.05
N PRO A 73 -3.93 -4.98 -11.94
CA PRO A 73 -3.26 -6.28 -12.03
C PRO A 73 -1.84 -6.23 -12.59
N LYS A 74 -1.43 -5.11 -13.22
CA LYS A 74 -0.09 -4.90 -13.80
C LYS A 74 0.82 -4.04 -12.92
N LEU A 75 0.36 -3.61 -11.73
CA LEU A 75 1.17 -2.83 -10.81
C LEU A 75 2.35 -3.68 -10.30
N GLU A 76 3.57 -3.30 -10.66
CA GLU A 76 4.76 -4.13 -10.40
C GLU A 76 5.36 -3.88 -9.01
N SER A 77 5.44 -2.62 -8.61
CA SER A 77 6.08 -2.20 -7.36
C SER A 77 5.57 -0.85 -6.87
N PHE A 78 5.85 -0.58 -5.59
CA PHE A 78 5.81 0.76 -5.02
C PHE A 78 7.08 1.54 -5.38
N PRO A 79 7.05 2.89 -5.31
CA PRO A 79 8.26 3.69 -5.44
C PRO A 79 9.25 3.37 -4.33
N GLU A 80 10.54 3.37 -4.67
CA GLU A 80 11.65 2.93 -3.80
C GLU A 80 11.69 3.70 -2.46
N MET A 81 11.33 4.98 -2.51
CA MET A 81 11.44 5.87 -1.36
C MET A 81 10.32 5.70 -0.31
N GLY A 82 9.37 4.79 -0.54
CA GLY A 82 8.40 4.36 0.48
C GLY A 82 7.03 5.06 0.44
N LEU A 83 6.29 4.91 1.54
CA LEU A 83 4.94 5.45 1.70
C LEU A 83 4.95 6.89 2.23
N PRO A 84 3.88 7.67 2.00
CA PRO A 84 3.71 8.98 2.62
C PRO A 84 3.68 8.89 4.16
N SER A 85 4.23 9.91 4.82
CA SER A 85 4.43 9.92 6.27
C SER A 85 3.15 10.04 7.11
N MET A 86 2.05 10.55 6.56
CA MET A 86 0.75 10.68 7.25
C MET A 86 -0.24 9.58 6.88
N LEU A 87 0.21 8.55 6.15
CA LEU A 87 -0.69 7.52 5.62
C LEU A 87 -1.29 6.68 6.76
N ARG A 88 -2.61 6.74 6.93
CA ARG A 88 -3.37 5.99 7.94
C ARG A 88 -3.98 4.71 7.40
N SER A 89 -4.32 4.69 6.11
CA SER A 89 -4.99 3.55 5.47
C SER A 89 -4.32 3.18 4.16
N LEU A 90 -3.93 1.90 4.04
CA LEU A 90 -3.43 1.31 2.81
C LEU A 90 -4.27 0.09 2.42
N VAL A 91 -4.87 0.16 1.24
CA VAL A 91 -5.71 -0.92 0.69
C VAL A 91 -5.16 -1.38 -0.65
N LEU A 92 -4.83 -2.67 -0.75
CA LEU A 92 -4.29 -3.30 -1.95
C LEU A 92 -5.15 -4.50 -2.32
N GLN A 93 -5.94 -4.37 -3.38
CA GLN A 93 -6.82 -5.45 -3.82
C GLN A 93 -6.57 -5.80 -5.28
N LYS A 94 -6.43 -7.10 -5.57
CA LYS A 94 -6.29 -7.64 -6.93
C LYS A 94 -5.07 -7.07 -7.69
N CYS A 95 -3.99 -6.74 -6.98
CA CYS A 95 -2.70 -6.32 -7.53
C CYS A 95 -1.84 -7.54 -7.86
N LYS A 96 -2.10 -8.17 -9.01
CA LYS A 96 -1.62 -9.52 -9.33
C LYS A 96 -0.12 -9.64 -9.56
N THR A 97 0.55 -8.58 -10.02
CA THR A 97 2.01 -8.57 -10.27
C THR A 97 2.83 -8.01 -9.12
N LEU A 98 2.18 -7.44 -8.09
CA LEU A 98 2.88 -6.80 -6.97
C LEU A 98 3.61 -7.87 -6.16
N LYS A 99 4.95 -7.77 -6.11
CA LYS A 99 5.81 -8.75 -5.43
C LYS A 99 6.20 -8.34 -4.01
N LEU A 100 6.41 -7.04 -3.81
CA LEU A 100 6.97 -6.47 -2.58
C LEU A 100 6.18 -5.22 -2.18
N LEU A 101 6.03 -5.04 -0.87
CA LEU A 101 5.57 -3.80 -0.26
C LEU A 101 6.76 -2.83 -0.09
N PRO A 102 6.51 -1.52 0.01
CA PRO A 102 7.57 -0.52 0.17
C PRO A 102 8.39 -0.74 1.44
N HIS A 103 9.72 -0.63 1.33
CA HIS A 103 10.69 -0.94 2.40
C HIS A 103 10.61 -0.07 3.65
N ASN A 104 9.86 1.03 3.62
CA ASN A 104 9.78 1.98 4.72
C ASN A 104 8.33 2.26 5.11
N TYR A 105 7.87 1.61 6.18
CA TYR A 105 6.66 2.00 6.90
C TYR A 105 6.93 3.21 7.80
N ASN A 106 7.62 4.24 7.28
CA ASN A 106 7.88 5.48 8.03
C ASN A 106 6.60 6.25 8.39
N SER A 107 5.44 5.76 7.93
CA SER A 107 4.16 6.17 8.49
C SER A 107 4.02 5.58 9.88
N GLY A 108 4.53 6.30 10.88
CA GLY A 108 4.18 6.09 12.28
C GLY A 108 2.68 6.22 12.57
N PHE A 109 1.84 6.47 11.56
CA PHE A 109 0.39 6.66 11.67
C PHE A 109 -0.43 5.61 10.91
N LEU A 110 0.18 4.59 10.31
CA LEU A 110 -0.57 3.57 9.57
C LEU A 110 -1.43 2.74 10.54
N GLU A 111 -2.74 2.92 10.48
CA GLU A 111 -3.72 2.28 11.37
C GLU A 111 -4.43 1.09 10.69
N TYR A 112 -4.57 1.14 9.36
CA TYR A 112 -5.29 0.14 8.58
C TYR A 112 -4.46 -0.36 7.40
N LEU A 113 -4.24 -1.68 7.34
CA LEU A 113 -3.61 -2.35 6.20
C LEU A 113 -4.47 -3.52 5.73
N GLU A 114 -4.91 -3.45 4.48
CA GLU A 114 -5.63 -4.52 3.81
C GLU A 114 -4.93 -4.95 2.52
N ILE A 115 -4.70 -6.25 2.40
CA ILE A 115 -4.12 -6.88 1.22
C ILE A 115 -5.01 -8.06 0.83
N GLU A 116 -5.65 -7.99 -0.33
CA GLU A 116 -6.55 -9.03 -0.80
C GLU A 116 -6.29 -9.40 -2.26
N HIS A 117 -6.30 -10.69 -2.59
CA HIS A 117 -6.11 -11.20 -3.95
C HIS A 117 -4.81 -10.71 -4.63
N CYS A 118 -3.70 -10.65 -3.86
CA CYS A 118 -2.37 -10.31 -4.35
C CYS A 118 -1.49 -11.58 -4.38
N PRO A 119 -1.63 -12.46 -5.40
CA PRO A 119 -1.01 -13.77 -5.43
C PRO A 119 0.51 -13.75 -5.58
N CYS A 120 1.10 -12.69 -6.16
CA CYS A 120 2.56 -12.58 -6.33
C CYS A 120 3.28 -11.95 -5.13
N LEU A 121 2.57 -11.48 -4.11
CA LEU A 121 3.17 -10.91 -2.92
C LEU A 121 3.88 -12.03 -2.14
N ILE A 122 5.20 -11.91 -1.96
CA ILE A 122 6.02 -12.98 -1.35
C ILE A 122 6.25 -12.73 0.13
N SER A 123 6.56 -11.49 0.51
CA SER A 123 6.87 -11.12 1.89
C SER A 123 6.59 -9.65 2.15
N PHE A 124 6.60 -9.30 3.43
CA PHE A 124 6.73 -7.92 3.89
C PHE A 124 8.19 -7.46 3.80
N PRO A 125 8.46 -6.14 3.78
CA PRO A 125 9.83 -5.64 3.89
C PRO A 125 10.43 -6.02 5.25
N GLU A 126 11.75 -6.04 5.31
CA GLU A 126 12.49 -6.29 6.56
C GLU A 126 12.13 -5.22 7.61
N GLY A 127 11.82 -5.66 8.82
CA GLY A 127 11.43 -4.80 9.94
C GLY A 127 10.11 -5.20 10.60
N GLU A 128 9.75 -4.43 11.62
CA GLU A 128 8.48 -4.58 12.35
C GLU A 128 7.34 -3.85 11.64
N LEU A 129 6.09 -4.26 11.89
CA LEU A 129 4.92 -3.47 11.50
C LEU A 129 4.89 -2.14 12.26
N PRO A 130 4.28 -1.09 11.69
CA PRO A 130 4.13 0.18 12.39
C PRO A 130 3.32 -0.03 13.68
N HIS A 131 3.81 0.52 14.79
CA HIS A 131 3.20 0.42 16.13
C HIS A 131 1.79 1.02 16.23
N SER A 132 1.41 1.85 15.26
CA SER A 132 0.08 2.44 15.14
C SER A 132 -0.95 1.52 14.46
N LEU A 133 -0.53 0.37 13.92
CA LEU A 133 -1.41 -0.51 13.17
C LEU A 133 -2.46 -1.15 14.07
N LYS A 134 -3.73 -0.82 13.81
CA LYS A 134 -4.89 -1.34 14.53
C LYS A 134 -5.54 -2.50 13.81
N GLN A 135 -5.53 -2.50 12.48
CA GLN A 135 -6.15 -3.55 11.69
C GLN A 135 -5.23 -4.03 10.58
N LEU A 136 -5.01 -5.34 10.55
CA LEU A 136 -4.30 -6.04 9.49
C LEU A 136 -5.21 -7.12 8.91
N LYS A 137 -5.53 -7.00 7.62
CA LYS A 137 -6.32 -7.99 6.88
C LYS A 137 -5.55 -8.47 5.66
N ILE A 138 -5.33 -9.77 5.58
CA ILE A 138 -4.64 -10.43 4.48
C ILE A 138 -5.51 -11.58 3.99
N LYS A 139 -5.94 -11.54 2.72
CA LYS A 139 -6.85 -12.54 2.14
C LYS A 139 -6.39 -12.97 0.76
N ASP A 140 -6.47 -14.27 0.49
CA ASP A 140 -6.24 -14.80 -0.86
C ASP A 140 -4.86 -14.40 -1.46
N CYS A 141 -3.81 -14.39 -0.62
CA CYS A 141 -2.41 -14.13 -0.99
C CYS A 141 -1.62 -15.45 -1.01
N ALA A 142 -1.69 -16.17 -2.13
CA ALA A 142 -1.20 -17.55 -2.22
C ALA A 142 0.31 -17.72 -2.02
N ASN A 143 1.15 -16.79 -2.49
CA ASN A 143 2.61 -16.87 -2.40
C ASN A 143 3.20 -16.15 -1.17
N LEU A 144 2.37 -15.58 -0.29
CA LEU A 144 2.88 -14.91 0.90
C LEU A 144 3.49 -15.96 1.84
N GLN A 145 4.80 -15.88 2.07
CA GLN A 145 5.56 -16.90 2.83
C GLN A 145 5.74 -16.53 4.30
N THR A 146 5.95 -15.25 4.59
CA THR A 146 6.29 -14.76 5.93
C THR A 146 5.48 -13.51 6.29
N LEU A 147 5.29 -13.33 7.61
CA LEU A 147 4.81 -12.09 8.21
C LEU A 147 5.97 -11.36 8.89
N PRO A 148 5.85 -10.04 9.14
CA PRO A 148 6.82 -9.28 9.91
C PRO A 148 7.09 -9.87 11.30
N GLU A 149 8.33 -9.75 11.77
CA GLU A 149 8.71 -10.14 13.13
C GLU A 149 7.93 -9.32 14.18
N GLY A 150 7.71 -9.89 15.37
CA GLY A 150 6.92 -9.27 16.45
C GLY A 150 5.41 -9.57 16.43
N MET A 151 4.88 -10.20 15.39
CA MET A 151 3.46 -10.59 15.32
C MET A 151 3.10 -11.86 16.11
N MET A 152 4.06 -12.75 16.40
CA MET A 152 3.81 -14.10 16.90
C MET A 152 4.28 -14.36 18.35
N HIS A 153 4.92 -13.40 19.01
CA HIS A 153 5.48 -13.62 20.36
C HIS A 153 4.46 -13.31 21.47
N HIS A 154 3.60 -14.29 21.78
CA HIS A 154 2.62 -14.19 22.87
C HIS A 154 3.13 -14.63 24.26
N ASN A 155 4.42 -15.00 24.42
CA ASN A 155 4.86 -15.63 25.68
C ASN A 155 6.27 -15.29 26.18
N SER A 156 6.87 -14.17 25.76
CA SER A 156 8.13 -13.67 26.34
C SER A 156 7.89 -12.34 27.05
N ILE A 157 8.49 -12.19 28.23
CA ILE A 157 8.50 -11.00 29.09
C ILE A 157 9.12 -9.76 28.38
N VAL A 158 9.59 -9.96 27.13
CA VAL A 158 9.93 -8.92 26.16
C VAL A 158 8.88 -8.98 25.04
N SER A 159 7.68 -8.49 25.29
CA SER A 159 6.62 -8.42 24.26
C SER A 159 6.91 -7.22 23.36
N THR A 160 7.60 -7.39 22.24
CA THR A 160 7.82 -6.31 21.27
C THR A 160 6.58 -6.11 20.39
N ASN A 161 5.66 -5.30 20.94
CA ASN A 161 5.01 -4.19 20.26
C ASN A 161 4.01 -4.43 19.11
N SER A 162 3.17 -5.47 19.17
CA SER A 162 1.84 -5.44 18.49
C SER A 162 0.74 -4.77 19.33
N CYS A 163 1.08 -3.87 20.29
CA CYS A 163 0.15 -3.51 21.38
C CYS A 163 -1.14 -2.79 20.95
N CYS A 164 -1.18 -2.22 19.74
CA CYS A 164 -2.35 -1.54 19.20
C CYS A 164 -3.18 -2.40 18.23
N LEU A 165 -2.73 -3.60 17.87
CA LEU A 165 -3.42 -4.43 16.88
C LEU A 165 -4.72 -4.99 17.47
N GLU A 166 -5.83 -4.44 17.03
CA GLU A 166 -7.19 -4.81 17.45
C GLU A 166 -7.77 -5.92 16.57
N VAL A 167 -7.44 -5.92 15.27
CA VAL A 167 -7.98 -6.87 14.29
C VAL A 167 -6.86 -7.49 13.47
N LEU A 168 -6.74 -8.81 13.56
CA LEU A 168 -5.89 -9.62 12.69
C LEU A 168 -6.75 -10.63 11.93
N GLU A 169 -6.84 -10.49 10.61
CA GLU A 169 -7.52 -11.45 9.74
C GLU A 169 -6.55 -11.97 8.67
N ILE A 170 -6.18 -13.24 8.74
CA ILE A 170 -5.38 -13.91 7.71
C ILE A 170 -6.15 -15.12 7.20
N ARG A 171 -6.50 -15.12 5.91
CA ARG A 171 -7.30 -16.20 5.30
C ARG A 171 -6.81 -16.56 3.91
N LYS A 172 -6.82 -17.86 3.60
CA LYS A 172 -6.47 -18.40 2.27
C LYS A 172 -5.08 -17.97 1.77
N CYS A 173 -4.10 -17.93 2.68
CA CYS A 173 -2.67 -17.72 2.38
C CYS A 173 -1.94 -19.07 2.49
N SER A 174 -1.90 -19.84 1.40
CA SER A 174 -1.47 -21.24 1.43
C SER A 174 0.03 -21.46 1.65
N SER A 175 0.88 -20.51 1.25
CA SER A 175 2.34 -20.60 1.43
C SER A 175 2.84 -20.02 2.75
N LEU A 176 1.93 -19.50 3.59
CA LEU A 176 2.32 -18.84 4.82
C LEU A 176 2.76 -19.89 5.83
N HIS A 177 4.06 -19.93 6.11
CA HIS A 177 4.60 -20.80 7.14
C HIS A 177 4.43 -20.13 8.52
N PRO A 178 3.95 -20.85 9.55
CA PRO A 178 4.10 -20.37 10.91
C PRO A 178 5.60 -20.29 11.21
N GLN A 179 6.12 -19.09 11.48
CA GLN A 179 7.49 -18.92 11.96
C GLN A 179 7.68 -19.84 13.16
N ALA A 180 8.68 -20.71 13.09
CA ALA A 180 8.96 -21.71 14.11
C ALA A 180 9.20 -21.04 15.47
N ALA A 181 8.57 -21.62 16.50
CA ALA A 181 8.67 -21.24 17.91
C ALA A 181 10.08 -21.40 18.47
#